data_AF-A0A915C157-F1
#
_entry.id   AF-A0A915C157-F1
#
_cell.length_a   1.000
_cell.length_b   1.000
_cell.length_c   1.000
_cell.angle_alpha   90.00
_cell.angle_beta   90.00
_cell.angle_gamma   90.00
#
_symmetry.space_group_name_H-M   'P 1'
#
loop_
_entity.id
_entity.type
_entity.pdbx_description
1 polymer ?
#
loop_
_entity_poly.entity_id
_entity_poly.type
_entity_poly.pdbx_seq_one_letter_code
_entity_poly.pdbx_strand_id
1 'polypeptide(L)'
;FMRGLFLMGVENTDEERSPTASFPISLPYRRMLFIENDCSNYDGSLKLKLREVFDDNISSFDDTDENRMRVLRLAFGLLCKLVLLYSVHHYSFNAIFSPFGNLLQRLPSQRYPSALRAELEELQACIGAECEKNAALKQLQKPKQQKKMLEMLEPRIEENFNAEHARRDSSKESRKMEKRKLMRKYKKEMRGAIRELRKDNQFIAREERREIEANDRRRRQKTKELIHSLQGQESEYKKNLYMKQTQRR
;
A
#
# COMPACT_ATOMS: atom_id res chain seq x y z
N PHE A 1 -23.63 36.32 -17.28
CA PHE A 1 -24.81 37.01 -17.87
C PHE A 1 -26.02 37.05 -16.93
N MET A 2 -26.79 35.96 -16.72
CA MET A 2 -28.05 36.00 -15.92
C MET A 2 -27.92 36.63 -14.53
N ARG A 3 -26.82 36.35 -13.80
CA ARG A 3 -26.56 36.97 -12.50
C ARG A 3 -26.42 38.49 -12.59
N GLY A 4 -25.78 38.99 -13.64
CA GLY A 4 -25.70 40.42 -13.94
C GLY A 4 -27.06 41.02 -14.26
N LEU A 5 -27.89 40.31 -15.03
CA LEU A 5 -29.24 40.75 -15.38
C LEU A 5 -30.12 40.97 -14.14
N PHE A 6 -30.14 40.01 -13.19
CA PHE A 6 -30.92 40.16 -11.95
C PHE A 6 -30.36 41.22 -11.02
N LEU A 7 -29.03 41.42 -10.99
CA LEU A 7 -28.43 42.53 -10.25
C LEU A 7 -28.99 43.89 -10.72
N MET A 8 -29.29 44.06 -12.01
CA MET A 8 -29.85 45.34 -12.51
C MET A 8 -31.30 45.60 -12.05
N GLY A 9 -32.00 44.59 -11.53
CA GLY A 9 -33.36 44.68 -11.01
C GLY A 9 -33.47 44.85 -9.50
N VAL A 10 -32.34 44.87 -8.79
CA VAL A 10 -32.25 44.94 -7.33
C VAL A 10 -31.66 46.29 -6.89
N GLU A 11 -32.04 46.74 -5.69
CA GLU A 11 -31.34 47.85 -5.04
C GLU A 11 -29.95 47.37 -4.54
N ASN A 12 -28.91 47.76 -5.27
CA ASN A 12 -27.53 47.37 -4.99
C ASN A 12 -26.80 48.43 -4.16
N THR A 13 -25.91 47.99 -3.26
CA THR A 13 -24.96 48.85 -2.54
C THR A 13 -23.71 49.10 -3.40
N ASP A 14 -23.03 50.25 -3.28
CA ASP A 14 -21.93 50.67 -4.18
C ASP A 14 -20.76 49.68 -4.33
N GLU A 15 -20.62 48.73 -3.40
CA GLU A 15 -19.56 47.72 -3.41
C GLU A 15 -19.89 46.49 -4.27
N GLU A 16 -21.16 46.29 -4.64
CA GLU A 16 -21.60 45.11 -5.38
C GLU A 16 -21.26 45.20 -6.87
N ARG A 17 -20.43 44.26 -7.33
CA ARG A 17 -20.00 44.15 -8.73
C ARG A 17 -20.68 42.97 -9.41
N SER A 18 -21.09 43.19 -10.66
CA SER A 18 -21.52 42.10 -11.54
C SER A 18 -20.31 41.19 -11.85
N PRO A 19 -20.47 39.86 -11.85
CA PRO A 19 -19.38 38.93 -12.16
C PRO A 19 -19.01 38.91 -13.65
N THR A 20 -19.69 39.70 -14.49
CA THR A 20 -19.45 39.76 -15.94
C THR A 20 -19.43 41.22 -16.37
N ALA A 21 -18.41 41.62 -17.14
CA ALA A 21 -18.27 42.98 -17.68
C ALA A 21 -19.35 43.38 -18.72
N SER A 22 -20.32 42.51 -18.98
CA SER A 22 -21.38 42.72 -19.97
C SER A 22 -22.38 43.80 -19.59
N PHE A 23 -22.49 44.17 -18.30
CA PHE A 23 -23.43 45.17 -17.84
C PHE A 23 -22.70 46.32 -17.14
N PRO A 24 -23.02 47.59 -17.48
CA PRO A 24 -22.44 48.77 -16.87
C PRO A 24 -22.73 48.84 -15.37
N ILE A 25 -21.75 49.29 -14.59
CA ILE A 25 -21.78 49.31 -13.12
C ILE A 25 -22.20 50.70 -12.58
N SER A 26 -22.15 51.74 -13.41
CA SER A 26 -22.54 53.10 -13.04
C SER A 26 -24.06 53.30 -13.09
N LEU A 27 -24.58 54.13 -12.20
CA LEU A 27 -25.90 54.73 -12.36
C LEU A 27 -25.89 55.66 -13.60
N PRO A 28 -26.98 55.77 -14.37
CA PRO A 28 -28.31 55.17 -14.15
C PRO A 28 -28.43 53.72 -14.60
N TYR A 29 -27.50 53.25 -15.44
CA TYR A 29 -27.62 51.93 -16.07
C TYR A 29 -27.70 50.79 -15.08
N ARG A 30 -27.03 50.89 -13.92
CA ARG A 30 -27.09 49.91 -12.83
C ARG A 30 -28.51 49.55 -12.35
N ARG A 31 -29.49 50.44 -12.55
CA ARG A 31 -30.90 50.26 -12.17
C ARG A 31 -31.83 50.08 -13.37
N MET A 32 -31.29 49.72 -14.54
CA MET A 32 -32.06 49.65 -15.80
C MET A 32 -33.26 48.69 -15.76
N LEU A 33 -33.26 47.69 -14.88
CA LEU A 33 -34.39 46.77 -14.71
C LEU A 33 -35.08 46.91 -13.34
N PHE A 34 -34.70 47.92 -12.57
CA PHE A 34 -35.30 48.19 -11.27
C PHE A 34 -36.67 48.84 -11.49
N ILE A 35 -37.70 48.26 -10.91
CA ILE A 35 -39.05 48.81 -10.98
C ILE A 35 -39.17 49.85 -9.88
N GLU A 36 -39.38 51.11 -10.23
CA GLU A 36 -39.51 52.21 -9.27
C GLU A 36 -40.95 52.40 -8.81
N ASN A 37 -41.92 52.30 -9.73
CA ASN A 37 -43.33 52.51 -9.44
C ASN A 37 -44.02 51.24 -8.95
N ASP A 38 -45.13 51.40 -8.22
CA ASP A 38 -45.96 50.26 -7.83
C ASP A 38 -46.83 49.80 -9.02
N CYS A 39 -46.49 48.65 -9.60
CA CYS A 39 -47.19 48.05 -10.71
C CYS A 39 -48.17 46.95 -10.28
N SER A 40 -48.55 46.87 -9.01
CA SER A 40 -49.40 45.79 -8.47
C SER A 40 -50.74 45.59 -9.20
N ASN A 41 -51.30 46.67 -9.79
CA ASN A 41 -52.59 46.65 -10.49
C ASN A 41 -52.47 46.45 -12.02
N TYR A 42 -51.27 46.18 -12.53
CA TYR A 42 -51.08 46.00 -13.97
C TYR A 42 -51.63 44.65 -14.45
N ASP A 43 -52.70 44.71 -15.25
CA ASP A 43 -53.41 43.54 -15.83
C ASP A 43 -53.01 43.28 -17.29
N GLY A 44 -51.97 43.97 -17.78
CA GLY A 44 -51.51 43.83 -19.15
C GLY A 44 -50.72 42.54 -19.40
N SER A 45 -50.65 42.13 -20.66
CA SER A 45 -49.83 40.97 -21.06
C SER A 45 -48.34 41.23 -20.76
N LEU A 46 -47.75 40.36 -19.96
CA LEU A 46 -46.31 40.37 -19.64
C LEU A 46 -45.47 39.58 -20.67
N LYS A 47 -46.01 39.30 -21.86
CA LYS A 47 -45.26 38.62 -22.94
C LYS A 47 -44.44 39.63 -23.73
N LEU A 48 -43.14 39.39 -23.84
CA LEU A 48 -42.25 40.21 -24.66
C LEU A 48 -42.54 39.97 -26.15
N LYS A 49 -42.83 41.03 -26.90
CA LYS A 49 -42.99 40.97 -28.35
C LYS A 49 -41.65 41.25 -29.02
N LEU A 50 -41.02 40.21 -29.56
CA LEU A 50 -39.71 40.31 -30.22
C LEU A 50 -39.66 41.35 -31.34
N ARG A 51 -40.78 41.54 -32.07
CA ARG A 51 -40.85 42.53 -33.15
C ARG A 51 -40.68 43.96 -32.65
N GLU A 52 -41.21 44.28 -31.47
CA GLU A 52 -41.09 45.62 -30.87
C GLU A 52 -39.68 45.85 -30.30
N VAL A 53 -38.97 44.79 -29.91
CA VAL A 53 -37.60 44.88 -29.36
C VAL A 53 -36.53 45.09 -30.44
N PHE A 54 -36.76 44.54 -31.64
CA PHE A 54 -35.82 44.61 -32.77
C PHE A 54 -36.29 45.56 -33.88
N ASP A 55 -37.25 46.45 -33.58
CA ASP A 55 -37.64 47.50 -34.52
C ASP A 55 -36.60 48.64 -34.48
N ASP A 56 -36.23 49.17 -35.64
CA ASP A 56 -35.21 50.23 -35.77
C ASP A 56 -35.72 51.59 -35.25
N ASN A 57 -37.03 51.69 -35.00
CA ASN A 57 -37.65 52.88 -34.40
C ASN A 57 -37.35 52.94 -32.89
N ILE A 58 -36.64 53.98 -32.45
CA ILE A 58 -36.23 54.19 -31.05
C ILE A 58 -37.43 54.22 -30.07
N SER A 59 -38.62 54.62 -30.52
CA SER A 59 -39.85 54.71 -29.71
C SER A 59 -40.68 53.41 -29.67
N SER A 60 -40.22 52.34 -30.32
CA SER A 60 -40.94 51.06 -30.36
C SER A 60 -40.88 50.30 -29.03
N PHE A 61 -39.82 50.54 -28.23
CA PHE A 61 -39.58 49.90 -26.95
C PHE A 61 -39.02 50.90 -25.93
N ASP A 62 -39.89 51.77 -25.42
CA ASP A 62 -39.53 52.75 -24.40
C ASP A 62 -39.17 52.09 -23.06
N ASP A 63 -38.28 52.75 -22.30
CA ASP A 63 -37.86 52.34 -20.95
C ASP A 63 -38.99 52.59 -19.92
N THR A 64 -40.01 51.76 -20.01
CA THR A 64 -41.18 51.76 -19.13
C THR A 64 -41.11 50.58 -18.16
N ASP A 65 -41.71 50.74 -16.96
CA ASP A 65 -41.76 49.66 -15.98
C ASP A 65 -42.48 48.41 -16.54
N GLU A 66 -43.42 48.57 -17.48
CA GLU A 66 -44.07 47.46 -18.19
C GLU A 66 -43.08 46.63 -19.00
N ASN A 67 -42.22 47.29 -19.77
CA ASN A 67 -41.20 46.65 -20.59
C ASN A 67 -40.11 46.02 -19.70
N ARG A 68 -39.73 46.66 -18.59
CA ARG A 68 -38.84 46.08 -17.58
C ARG A 68 -39.44 44.79 -16.99
N MET A 69 -40.74 44.78 -16.65
CA MET A 69 -41.44 43.58 -16.18
C MET A 69 -41.46 42.46 -17.23
N ARG A 70 -41.69 42.78 -18.50
CA ARG A 70 -41.66 41.78 -19.61
C ARG A 70 -40.28 41.13 -19.73
N VAL A 71 -39.21 41.92 -19.60
CA VAL A 71 -37.82 41.43 -19.63
C VAL A 71 -37.52 40.57 -18.39
N LEU A 72 -37.95 40.99 -17.20
CA LEU A 72 -37.79 40.23 -15.97
C LEU A 72 -38.54 38.89 -16.01
N ARG A 73 -39.77 38.87 -16.53
CA ARG A 73 -40.54 37.64 -16.71
C ARG A 73 -39.83 36.65 -17.63
N LEU A 74 -39.28 37.14 -18.75
CA LEU A 74 -38.47 36.32 -19.65
C LEU A 74 -37.23 35.79 -18.92
N ALA A 75 -36.58 36.62 -18.11
CA ALA A 75 -35.42 36.23 -17.32
C ALA A 75 -35.77 35.15 -16.28
N PHE A 76 -36.92 35.24 -15.60
CA PHE A 76 -37.42 34.18 -14.71
C PHE A 76 -37.65 32.89 -15.48
N GLY A 77 -38.35 32.94 -16.61
CA GLY A 77 -38.58 31.76 -17.45
C GLY A 77 -37.28 31.11 -17.95
N LEU A 78 -36.27 31.92 -18.30
CA LEU A 78 -34.93 31.43 -18.65
C LEU A 78 -34.24 30.79 -17.44
N LEU A 79 -34.34 31.41 -16.26
CA LEU A 79 -33.75 30.85 -15.04
C LEU A 79 -34.43 29.53 -14.65
N CYS A 80 -35.76 29.41 -14.75
CA CYS A 80 -36.49 28.15 -14.55
C CYS A 80 -35.95 27.04 -15.46
N LYS A 81 -35.76 27.34 -16.77
CA LYS A 81 -35.18 26.38 -17.72
C LYS A 81 -33.74 25.98 -17.36
N LEU A 82 -32.93 26.93 -16.90
CA LEU A 82 -31.57 26.65 -16.44
C LEU A 82 -31.58 25.78 -15.18
N VAL A 83 -32.47 26.05 -14.22
CA VAL A 83 -32.63 25.21 -13.01
C VAL A 83 -32.94 23.76 -13.40
N LEU A 84 -33.89 23.56 -14.32
CA LEU A 84 -34.23 22.22 -14.83
C LEU A 84 -33.06 21.55 -15.54
N LEU A 85 -32.35 22.26 -16.42
CA LEU A 85 -31.22 21.69 -17.17
C LEU A 85 -30.05 21.29 -16.26
N TYR A 86 -29.72 22.14 -15.29
CA TYR A 86 -28.59 21.92 -14.39
C TYR A 86 -28.92 21.02 -13.18
N SER A 87 -30.20 20.64 -12.98
CA SER A 87 -30.63 19.70 -11.94
C SER A 87 -29.90 18.35 -11.97
N VAL A 88 -29.40 17.95 -13.15
CA VAL A 88 -28.60 16.74 -13.36
C VAL A 88 -27.24 16.80 -12.60
N HIS A 89 -26.73 18.00 -12.34
CA HIS A 89 -25.42 18.23 -11.75
C HIS A 89 -25.47 18.45 -10.23
N HIS A 90 -25.84 17.41 -9.48
CA HIS A 90 -26.03 17.44 -8.03
C HIS A 90 -24.87 18.06 -7.23
N TYR A 91 -23.62 17.85 -7.65
CA TYR A 91 -22.44 18.30 -6.88
C TYR A 91 -22.13 19.80 -7.00
N SER A 92 -22.55 20.43 -8.10
CA SER A 92 -22.24 21.83 -8.40
C SER A 92 -23.47 22.73 -8.33
N PHE A 93 -24.66 22.14 -8.27
CA PHE A 93 -25.93 22.86 -8.31
C PHE A 93 -26.03 23.92 -7.22
N ASN A 94 -25.81 23.53 -5.96
CA ASN A 94 -25.91 24.44 -4.82
C ASN A 94 -24.95 25.64 -4.95
N ALA A 95 -23.70 25.41 -5.34
CA ALA A 95 -22.71 26.47 -5.52
C ALA A 95 -23.08 27.46 -6.63
N ILE A 96 -23.77 27.00 -7.69
CA ILE A 96 -24.17 27.83 -8.82
C ILE A 96 -25.46 28.60 -8.51
N PHE A 97 -26.48 27.95 -7.94
CA PHE A 97 -27.83 28.49 -7.77
C PHE A 97 -28.11 29.16 -6.42
N SER A 98 -27.33 28.86 -5.37
CA SER A 98 -27.47 29.53 -4.06
C SER A 98 -27.36 31.06 -4.16
N PRO A 99 -26.40 31.66 -4.90
CA PRO A 99 -26.33 33.11 -5.09
C PRO A 99 -27.56 33.69 -5.80
N PHE A 100 -28.22 32.93 -6.68
CA PHE A 100 -29.43 33.38 -7.36
C PHE A 100 -30.62 33.41 -6.41
N GLY A 101 -30.77 32.42 -5.52
CA GLY A 101 -31.80 32.45 -4.46
C GLY A 101 -31.71 33.73 -3.62
N ASN A 102 -30.50 34.07 -3.16
CA ASN A 102 -30.26 35.30 -2.40
C ASN A 102 -30.55 36.58 -3.20
N LEU A 103 -30.25 36.60 -4.51
CA LEU A 103 -30.56 37.74 -5.37
C LEU A 103 -32.06 37.90 -5.63
N LEU A 104 -32.79 36.79 -5.84
CA LEU A 104 -34.22 36.82 -6.08
C LEU A 104 -35.00 37.33 -4.86
N GLN A 105 -34.53 37.05 -3.64
CA GLN A 105 -35.11 37.57 -2.39
C GLN A 105 -34.99 39.09 -2.26
N ARG A 106 -33.99 39.70 -2.90
CA ARG A 106 -33.76 41.15 -2.84
C ARG A 106 -34.55 41.94 -3.88
N LEU A 107 -35.23 41.26 -4.79
CA LEU A 107 -36.09 41.94 -5.76
C LEU A 107 -37.29 42.57 -5.05
N PRO A 108 -37.77 43.74 -5.50
CA PRO A 108 -38.92 44.43 -4.92
C PRO A 108 -40.23 43.73 -5.27
N SER A 109 -40.46 42.54 -4.71
CA SER A 109 -41.62 41.68 -4.99
C SER A 109 -42.98 42.34 -4.68
N GLN A 110 -42.98 43.32 -3.78
CA GLN A 110 -44.18 44.07 -3.40
C GLN A 110 -44.70 44.95 -4.54
N ARG A 111 -43.83 45.39 -5.47
CA ARG A 111 -44.21 46.26 -6.60
C ARG A 111 -44.66 45.50 -7.84
N TYR A 112 -44.58 44.16 -7.80
CA TYR A 112 -44.91 43.31 -8.94
C TYR A 112 -46.40 42.93 -8.95
N PRO A 113 -47.01 42.77 -10.14
CA PRO A 113 -48.34 42.19 -10.30
C PRO A 113 -48.43 40.80 -9.67
N SER A 114 -49.63 40.41 -9.23
CA SER A 114 -49.88 39.12 -8.56
C SER A 114 -49.36 37.91 -9.36
N ALA A 115 -49.54 37.92 -10.68
CA ALA A 115 -49.05 36.86 -11.56
C ALA A 115 -47.52 36.74 -11.58
N LEU A 116 -46.80 37.87 -11.66
CA LEU A 116 -45.33 37.88 -11.68
C LEU A 116 -44.75 37.53 -10.31
N ARG A 117 -45.43 37.95 -9.24
CA ARG A 117 -45.07 37.59 -7.86
C ARG A 117 -45.19 36.08 -7.63
N ALA A 118 -46.28 35.46 -8.09
CA ALA A 118 -46.46 34.02 -8.01
C ALA A 118 -45.35 33.26 -8.77
N GLU A 119 -45.00 33.69 -9.99
CA GLU A 119 -43.89 33.09 -10.77
C GLU A 119 -42.53 33.23 -10.05
N LEU A 120 -42.29 34.36 -9.37
CA LEU A 120 -41.09 34.59 -8.58
C LEU A 120 -41.04 33.67 -7.34
N GLU A 121 -42.15 33.56 -6.61
CA GLU A 121 -42.26 32.71 -5.42
C GLU A 121 -42.08 31.23 -5.79
N GLU A 122 -42.69 30.78 -6.88
CA GLU A 122 -42.52 29.42 -7.39
C GLU A 122 -41.06 29.13 -7.78
N LEU A 123 -40.38 30.07 -8.44
CA LEU A 123 -38.98 29.97 -8.80
C LEU A 123 -38.06 29.93 -7.57
N GLN A 124 -38.33 30.77 -6.57
CA GLN A 124 -37.60 30.76 -5.30
C GLN A 124 -37.78 29.43 -4.57
N ALA A 125 -39.01 28.92 -4.50
CA ALA A 125 -39.31 27.62 -3.88
C ALA A 125 -38.62 26.47 -4.63
N CYS A 126 -38.66 26.47 -5.97
CA CYS A 126 -37.97 25.48 -6.80
C CYS A 126 -36.46 25.48 -6.56
N ILE A 127 -35.82 26.65 -6.58
CA ILE A 127 -34.37 26.77 -6.33
C ILE A 127 -34.03 26.34 -4.91
N GLY A 128 -34.83 26.75 -3.92
CA GLY A 128 -34.65 26.36 -2.52
C GLY A 128 -34.69 24.85 -2.34
N ALA A 129 -35.74 24.19 -2.85
CA ALA A 129 -35.91 22.75 -2.76
C ALA A 129 -34.77 21.98 -3.46
N GLU A 130 -34.34 22.42 -4.65
CA GLU A 130 -33.23 21.77 -5.36
C GLU A 130 -31.87 22.02 -4.69
N CYS A 131 -31.66 23.19 -4.07
CA CYS A 131 -30.47 23.46 -3.27
C CYS A 131 -30.43 22.60 -2.00
N GLU A 132 -31.56 22.40 -1.33
CA GLU A 132 -31.66 21.52 -0.16
C GLU A 132 -31.41 20.05 -0.50
N LYS A 133 -32.02 19.54 -1.58
CA LYS A 133 -31.75 18.18 -2.09
C LYS A 133 -30.27 17.95 -2.39
N ASN A 134 -29.60 18.98 -2.92
CA ASN A 134 -28.20 18.94 -3.33
C ASN A 134 -27.26 19.60 -2.31
N ALA A 135 -27.66 19.72 -1.04
CA ALA A 135 -26.87 20.37 0.01
C ALA A 135 -25.58 19.59 0.35
N ALA A 136 -25.56 18.28 0.09
CA ALA A 136 -24.43 17.41 0.38
C ALA A 136 -23.24 17.64 -0.58
N LEU A 137 -22.35 18.54 -0.19
CA LEU A 137 -21.08 18.76 -0.88
C LEU A 137 -20.11 17.59 -0.63
N LYS A 138 -19.85 16.80 -1.66
CA LYS A 138 -18.77 15.81 -1.63
C LYS A 138 -17.46 16.46 -2.07
N GLN A 139 -16.50 16.50 -1.17
CA GLN A 139 -15.15 16.94 -1.50
C GLN A 139 -14.54 16.02 -2.55
N LEU A 140 -14.03 16.60 -3.65
CA LEU A 140 -13.28 15.85 -4.65
C LEU A 140 -12.02 15.26 -4.02
N GLN A 141 -11.89 13.94 -4.10
CA GLN A 141 -10.72 13.22 -3.65
C GLN A 141 -9.94 12.72 -4.86
N LYS A 142 -8.60 12.65 -4.73
CA LYS A 142 -7.80 11.96 -5.74
C LYS A 142 -8.29 10.52 -5.88
N PRO A 143 -8.40 9.98 -7.11
CA PRO A 143 -8.83 8.61 -7.30
C PRO A 143 -7.91 7.70 -6.49
N LYS A 144 -8.48 6.88 -5.59
CA LYS A 144 -7.72 5.93 -4.79
C LYS A 144 -7.14 4.88 -5.74
N GLN A 145 -5.82 4.88 -5.90
CA GLN A 145 -5.13 3.85 -6.68
C GLN A 145 -5.31 2.51 -5.97
N GLN A 146 -5.79 1.50 -6.71
CA GLN A 146 -5.85 0.14 -6.20
C GLN A 146 -4.41 -0.35 -5.98
N LYS A 147 -4.12 -0.82 -4.77
CA LYS A 147 -2.81 -1.40 -4.46
C LYS A 147 -2.68 -2.69 -5.26
N LYS A 148 -1.62 -2.82 -6.06
CA LYS A 148 -1.34 -4.07 -6.78
C LYS A 148 -1.12 -5.19 -5.76
N MET A 149 -1.71 -6.34 -6.03
CA MET A 149 -1.49 -7.54 -5.23
C MET A 149 -0.02 -7.95 -5.31
N LEU A 150 0.50 -8.49 -4.20
CA LEU A 150 1.86 -9.04 -4.18
C LEU A 150 1.96 -10.18 -5.21
N GLU A 151 3.05 -10.20 -5.97
CA GLU A 151 3.33 -11.29 -6.89
C GLU A 151 3.56 -12.58 -6.11
N MET A 152 2.70 -13.58 -6.34
CA MET A 152 2.81 -14.89 -5.71
C MET A 152 3.82 -15.71 -6.50
N LEU A 153 4.95 -16.04 -5.87
CA LEU A 153 5.95 -16.92 -6.46
C LEU A 153 5.61 -18.38 -6.17
N GLU A 154 5.81 -19.24 -7.17
CA GLU A 154 5.65 -20.68 -7.00
C GLU A 154 6.83 -21.28 -6.22
N PRO A 155 6.55 -22.15 -5.24
CA PRO A 155 7.61 -22.81 -4.48
C PRO A 155 8.34 -23.83 -5.35
N ARG A 156 9.68 -23.79 -5.33
CA ARG A 156 10.53 -24.75 -6.06
C ARG A 156 10.70 -26.03 -5.25
N ILE A 157 9.75 -26.95 -5.38
CA ILE A 157 9.75 -28.25 -4.69
C ILE A 157 10.05 -29.36 -5.72
N GLU A 158 10.89 -30.32 -5.35
CA GLU A 158 11.12 -31.53 -6.15
C GLU A 158 9.99 -32.53 -5.87
N GLU A 159 9.28 -33.01 -6.89
CA GLU A 159 8.14 -33.94 -6.73
C GLU A 159 8.51 -35.25 -6.03
N ASN A 160 9.75 -35.74 -6.23
CA ASN A 160 10.26 -37.00 -5.70
C ASN A 160 11.43 -36.80 -4.73
N PHE A 161 11.27 -35.90 -3.75
CA PHE A 161 12.31 -35.64 -2.76
C PHE A 161 12.60 -36.89 -1.89
N ASN A 162 13.82 -37.39 -1.96
CA ASN A 162 14.31 -38.45 -1.09
C ASN A 162 15.40 -37.89 -0.17
N ALA A 163 15.15 -37.85 1.14
CA ALA A 163 16.08 -37.31 2.13
C ALA A 163 17.42 -38.08 2.22
N GLU A 164 17.42 -39.40 1.98
CA GLU A 164 18.65 -40.21 1.93
C GLU A 164 19.43 -40.02 0.64
N HIS A 165 18.73 -39.65 -0.43
CA HIS A 165 19.27 -39.40 -1.76
C HIS A 165 18.94 -37.97 -2.22
N ALA A 166 19.30 -37.00 -1.37
CA ALA A 166 18.95 -35.58 -1.49
C ALA A 166 19.54 -34.84 -2.72
N ARG A 167 20.02 -35.56 -3.74
CA ARG A 167 20.63 -35.01 -4.95
C ARG A 167 20.34 -35.92 -6.13
N ARG A 168 19.13 -35.86 -6.67
CA ARG A 168 18.78 -36.55 -7.91
C ARG A 168 18.45 -35.64 -9.09
N ASP A 169 18.35 -34.33 -8.87
CA ASP A 169 18.09 -33.40 -9.96
C ASP A 169 19.37 -32.92 -10.66
N SER A 170 19.71 -33.63 -11.74
CA SER A 170 19.58 -33.08 -13.09
C SER A 170 20.19 -34.09 -14.07
N SER A 171 19.70 -34.08 -15.29
CA SER A 171 20.17 -34.80 -16.49
C SER A 171 21.68 -34.67 -16.82
N LYS A 172 22.47 -34.09 -15.91
CA LYS A 172 23.93 -34.11 -15.88
C LYS A 172 24.35 -34.50 -14.47
N GLU A 173 24.52 -35.81 -14.24
CA GLU A 173 25.39 -36.32 -13.18
C GLU A 173 26.73 -35.59 -13.33
N SER A 174 26.88 -34.50 -12.58
CA SER A 174 27.93 -33.56 -12.87
C SER A 174 29.22 -34.25 -12.46
N ARG A 175 30.27 -34.25 -13.29
CA ARG A 175 31.60 -34.81 -12.95
C ARG A 175 32.06 -34.51 -11.51
N LYS A 176 31.62 -33.37 -10.95
CA LYS A 176 31.81 -32.98 -9.54
C LYS A 176 31.19 -33.96 -8.52
N MET A 177 29.99 -34.46 -8.76
CA MET A 177 29.28 -35.42 -7.90
C MET A 177 29.96 -36.78 -7.89
N GLU A 178 30.33 -37.31 -9.05
CA GLU A 178 31.08 -38.56 -9.19
C GLU A 178 32.44 -38.45 -8.48
N LYS A 179 33.17 -37.35 -8.71
CA LYS A 179 34.44 -37.07 -8.03
C LYS A 179 34.26 -37.07 -6.50
N ARG A 180 33.18 -36.46 -5.98
CA ARG A 180 32.89 -36.46 -4.53
C ARG A 180 32.57 -37.86 -4.03
N LYS A 181 31.80 -38.67 -4.77
CA LYS A 181 31.51 -40.07 -4.43
C LYS A 181 32.79 -40.90 -4.37
N LEU A 182 33.66 -40.75 -5.37
CA LEU A 182 34.94 -41.45 -5.43
C LEU A 182 35.87 -41.05 -4.29
N MET A 183 35.99 -39.75 -4.00
CA MET A 183 36.79 -39.26 -2.87
C MET A 183 36.27 -39.77 -1.52
N ARG A 184 34.95 -39.90 -1.35
CA ARG A 184 34.36 -40.48 -0.13
C ARG A 184 34.74 -41.95 0.02
N LYS A 185 34.64 -42.75 -1.07
CA LYS A 185 35.06 -44.16 -1.06
C LYS A 185 36.54 -44.28 -0.73
N TYR A 186 37.41 -43.56 -1.44
CA TYR A 186 38.85 -43.54 -1.20
C TYR A 186 39.20 -43.25 0.27
N LYS A 187 38.62 -42.19 0.86
CA LYS A 187 38.87 -41.85 2.27
C LYS A 187 38.37 -42.92 3.24
N LYS A 188 37.26 -43.59 2.94
CA LYS A 188 36.71 -44.67 3.78
C LYS A 188 37.65 -45.88 3.78
N GLU A 189 38.08 -46.32 2.59
CA GLU A 189 39.02 -47.43 2.42
C GLU A 189 40.37 -47.13 3.08
N MET A 190 40.93 -45.95 2.83
CA MET A 190 42.20 -45.51 3.43
C MET A 190 42.14 -45.53 4.97
N ARG A 191 41.05 -45.03 5.57
CA ARG A 191 40.84 -45.08 7.02
C ARG A 191 40.60 -46.49 7.54
N GLY A 192 40.01 -47.38 6.74
CA GLY A 192 39.88 -48.80 7.05
C GLY A 192 41.25 -49.47 7.14
N ALA A 193 42.04 -49.35 6.06
CA ALA A 193 43.39 -49.93 5.97
C ALA A 193 44.32 -49.44 7.09
N ILE A 194 44.34 -48.14 7.37
CA ILE A 194 45.16 -47.59 8.48
C ILE A 194 44.72 -48.16 9.84
N ARG A 195 43.42 -48.40 10.05
CA ARG A 195 42.93 -48.98 11.31
C ARG A 195 43.37 -50.43 11.47
N GLU A 196 43.33 -51.23 10.42
CA GLU A 196 43.80 -52.62 10.46
C GLU A 196 45.31 -52.68 10.68
N LEU A 197 46.11 -51.89 9.95
CA LEU A 197 47.57 -51.82 10.17
C LEU A 197 47.95 -51.46 11.61
N ARG A 198 47.17 -50.57 12.25
CA ARG A 198 47.40 -50.23 13.67
C ARG A 198 47.07 -51.40 14.60
N LYS A 199 46.02 -52.18 14.33
CA LYS A 199 45.69 -53.37 15.12
C LYS A 199 46.76 -54.43 14.96
N ASP A 200 47.23 -54.66 13.73
CA ASP A 200 48.28 -55.64 13.43
C ASP A 200 49.59 -55.29 14.15
N ASN A 201 50.01 -54.02 14.09
CA ASN A 201 51.18 -53.56 14.83
C ASN A 201 51.03 -53.74 16.35
N GLN A 202 49.86 -53.47 16.91
CA GLN A 202 49.60 -53.71 18.33
C GLN A 202 49.63 -55.20 18.69
N PHE A 203 49.16 -56.06 17.79
CA PHE A 203 49.19 -57.50 17.96
C PHE A 203 50.64 -58.00 17.96
N ILE A 204 51.44 -57.64 16.96
CA ILE A 204 52.86 -58.00 16.86
C ILE A 204 53.62 -57.54 18.11
N ALA A 205 53.46 -56.28 18.53
CA ALA A 205 54.11 -55.75 19.72
C ALA A 205 53.68 -56.41 21.04
N ARG A 206 52.50 -57.06 21.09
CA ARG A 206 52.09 -57.86 22.25
C ARG A 206 52.74 -59.24 22.23
N GLU A 207 52.79 -59.88 21.07
CA GLU A 207 53.45 -61.19 20.90
C GLU A 207 54.96 -61.10 21.16
N GLU A 208 55.65 -60.11 20.59
CA GLU A 208 57.06 -59.86 20.84
C GLU A 208 57.35 -59.66 22.34
N ARG A 209 56.52 -58.87 23.03
CA ARG A 209 56.66 -58.68 24.48
C ARG A 209 56.46 -59.97 25.26
N ARG A 210 55.46 -60.78 24.91
CA ARG A 210 55.22 -62.09 25.54
C ARG A 210 56.42 -63.02 25.36
N GLU A 211 57.02 -63.03 24.17
CA GLU A 211 58.20 -63.85 23.86
C GLU A 211 59.43 -63.39 24.66
N ILE A 212 59.70 -62.08 24.69
CA ILE A 212 60.79 -61.50 25.48
C ILE A 212 60.61 -61.82 26.97
N GLU A 213 59.42 -61.62 27.52
CA GLU A 213 59.13 -61.94 28.92
C GLU A 213 59.28 -63.43 29.24
N ALA A 214 58.85 -64.32 28.33
CA ALA A 214 59.02 -65.76 28.49
C ALA A 214 60.49 -66.17 28.47
N ASN A 215 61.29 -65.59 27.57
CA ASN A 215 62.73 -65.81 27.50
C ASN A 215 63.43 -65.27 28.76
N ASP A 216 63.05 -64.08 29.24
CA ASP A 216 63.56 -63.51 30.49
C ASP A 216 63.25 -64.38 31.70
N ARG A 217 62.01 -64.89 31.82
CA ARG A 217 61.65 -65.84 32.89
C ARG A 217 62.53 -67.09 32.82
N ARG A 218 62.71 -67.67 31.63
CA ARG A 218 63.57 -68.85 31.43
C ARG A 218 65.02 -68.57 31.81
N ARG A 219 65.57 -67.41 31.40
CA ARG A 219 66.94 -66.99 31.75
C ARG A 219 67.09 -66.82 33.26
N ARG A 220 66.20 -66.08 33.91
CA ARG A 220 66.21 -65.86 35.38
C ARG A 220 66.13 -67.18 36.14
N GLN A 221 65.29 -68.11 35.70
CA GLN A 221 65.17 -69.43 36.33
C GLN A 221 66.48 -70.23 36.21
N LYS A 222 67.08 -70.30 35.01
CA LYS A 222 68.39 -70.95 34.82
C LYS A 222 69.50 -70.33 35.66
N THR A 223 69.57 -69.00 35.71
CA THR A 223 70.56 -68.30 36.54
C THR A 223 70.36 -68.62 38.01
N LYS A 224 69.11 -68.68 38.50
CA LYS A 224 68.79 -69.05 39.87
C LYS A 224 69.22 -70.49 40.19
N GLU A 225 68.96 -71.43 39.29
CA GLU A 225 69.40 -72.83 39.42
C GLU A 225 70.93 -72.94 39.48
N LEU A 226 71.65 -72.22 38.61
CA LEU A 226 73.12 -72.18 38.63
C LEU A 226 73.68 -71.58 39.93
N ILE A 227 73.14 -70.46 40.40
CA ILE A 227 73.56 -69.83 41.66
C ILE A 227 73.30 -70.77 42.84
N HIS A 228 72.14 -71.44 42.88
CA HIS A 228 71.81 -72.40 43.91
C HIS A 228 72.79 -73.60 43.90
N SER A 229 73.14 -74.11 42.73
CA SER A 229 74.14 -75.17 42.57
C SER A 229 75.53 -74.73 43.08
N LEU A 230 75.98 -73.52 42.71
CA LEU A 230 77.24 -72.95 43.18
C LEU A 230 77.27 -72.76 44.71
N GLN A 231 76.18 -72.26 45.30
CA GLN A 231 76.05 -72.14 46.77
C GLN A 231 76.10 -73.50 47.46
N GLY A 232 75.50 -74.53 46.87
CA GLY A 232 75.61 -75.91 47.34
C GLY A 232 77.06 -76.40 47.37
N GLN A 233 77.80 -76.20 46.28
CA GLN A 233 79.23 -76.56 46.20
C GLN A 233 80.09 -75.80 47.22
N GLU A 234 79.84 -74.51 47.43
CA GLU A 234 80.56 -73.72 48.43
C GLU A 234 80.28 -74.24 49.85
N SER A 235 79.04 -74.61 50.15
CA SER A 235 78.64 -75.21 51.43
C SER A 235 79.35 -76.56 51.66
N GLU A 236 79.37 -77.44 50.66
CA GLU A 236 80.10 -78.71 50.70
C GLU A 236 81.61 -78.49 50.87
N TYR A 237 82.19 -77.54 50.14
CA TYR A 237 83.60 -77.17 50.25
C TYR A 237 83.96 -76.70 51.67
N LYS A 238 83.14 -75.81 52.26
CA LYS A 238 83.30 -75.36 53.65
C LYS A 238 83.19 -76.52 54.63
N LYS A 239 82.19 -77.40 54.48
CA LYS A 239 82.01 -78.59 55.32
C LYS A 239 83.23 -79.51 55.25
N ASN A 240 83.76 -79.76 54.05
CA ASN A 240 84.95 -80.57 53.84
C ASN A 240 86.21 -79.93 54.48
N LEU A 241 86.36 -78.61 54.42
CA LEU A 241 87.41 -77.88 55.13
C LEU A 241 87.31 -78.08 56.66
N TYR A 242 86.11 -77.93 57.23
CA TYR A 242 85.89 -78.16 58.66
C TYR A 242 86.22 -79.60 59.07
N MET A 243 85.76 -80.61 58.32
CA MET A 243 86.05 -82.03 58.61
C MET A 243 87.56 -82.35 58.57
N LYS A 244 88.30 -81.76 57.63
CA LYS A 244 89.77 -81.89 57.57
C LYS A 244 90.48 -81.24 58.76
N GLN A 245 89.96 -80.14 59.31
CA GLN A 245 90.53 -79.52 60.51
C GLN A 245 90.30 -80.38 61.76
N THR A 246 89.12 -81.01 61.90
CA THR A 246 88.83 -81.91 63.01
C THR A 246 89.64 -83.21 62.99
N GLN A 247 90.02 -83.73 61.82
CA GLN A 247 90.87 -84.92 61.70
C GLN A 247 92.36 -84.65 61.96
N ARG A 248 92.78 -83.39 62.02
CA ARG A 248 94.17 -82.99 62.32
C ARG A 248 94.42 -82.68 63.80
N ARG A 249 93.38 -82.77 64.64
CA ARG A 249 93.46 -82.71 66.11
C ARG A 249 93.36 -84.12 66.67
#